data_AF-I4WVF2-F1
#
_entry.id   AF-I4WVF2-F1
#
_cell.length_a   1.000
_cell.length_b   1.000
_cell.length_c   1.000
_cell.angle_alpha   90.00
_cell.angle_beta   90.00
_cell.angle_gamma   90.00
#
_symmetry.space_group_name_H-M   'P 1'
#
loop_
_entity.id
_entity.type
_entity.pdbx_description
1 polymer ?
#
loop_
_entity_poly.entity_id
_entity_poly.type
_entity_poly.pdbx_seq_one_letter_code
_entity_poly.pdbx_strand_id
1 'polypeptide(L)'
;MPPLWWHNVESLERLNALVNYWWNPVDIPGYHTGHARAALYHCLLAFRALPSAERDSWRNLLDHYVFGDEEAIAHIPEHRRGVLGPLTPETIEQLKQGARQHL
;
A
#
# COMPACT_ATOMS: atom_id res chain seq x y z
N MET A 1 2.92 -8.67 15.74
CA MET A 1 3.43 -7.28 15.90
C MET A 1 2.95 -6.45 14.72
N PRO A 2 2.62 -5.16 14.92
CA PRO A 2 2.13 -4.33 13.83
C PRO A 2 3.18 -4.17 12.71
N PRO A 3 2.76 -4.07 11.44
CA PRO A 3 3.67 -3.74 10.35
C PRO A 3 4.44 -2.45 10.63
N LEU A 4 5.69 -2.38 10.13
CA LEU A 4 6.59 -1.21 10.24
C LEU A 4 7.16 -0.93 11.65
N TRP A 5 6.83 -1.74 12.66
CA TRP A 5 7.37 -1.54 14.01
C TRP A 5 8.80 -2.06 14.13
N TRP A 6 9.68 -1.18 14.63
CA TRP A 6 11.00 -1.57 15.10
C TRP A 6 10.85 -2.33 16.41
N HIS A 7 11.58 -3.43 16.54
CA HIS A 7 11.62 -4.20 17.77
C HIS A 7 13.03 -4.74 17.98
N ASN A 8 13.45 -4.76 19.23
CA ASN A 8 14.68 -5.39 19.68
C ASN A 8 14.29 -6.46 20.70
N VAL A 9 14.92 -7.62 20.61
CA VAL A 9 14.70 -8.74 21.53
C VAL A 9 16.07 -9.15 22.04
N GLU A 10 16.20 -9.22 23.37
CA GLU A 10 17.41 -9.66 24.05
C GLU A 10 17.14 -10.91 24.88
N SER A 11 18.03 -11.90 24.80
CA SER A 11 17.99 -13.14 25.59
C SER A 11 18.98 -13.04 26.74
N LEU A 12 18.47 -12.82 27.95
CA LEU A 12 19.30 -12.58 29.15
C LEU A 12 19.86 -13.87 29.79
N GLU A 13 19.28 -15.02 29.45
CA GLU A 13 19.58 -16.30 30.09
C GLU A 13 20.16 -17.31 29.10
N ARG A 14 20.77 -18.38 29.65
CA ARG A 14 21.51 -19.39 28.89
C ARG A 14 20.67 -20.18 27.87
N LEU A 15 19.35 -20.21 28.02
CA LEU A 15 18.42 -20.78 27.04
C LEU A 15 17.16 -19.91 26.94
N ASN A 16 16.79 -19.53 25.72
CA ASN A 16 15.53 -18.85 25.38
C ASN A 16 14.94 -19.47 24.11
N ALA A 17 13.61 -19.59 24.08
CA ALA A 17 12.87 -20.03 22.91
C ALA A 17 11.65 -19.12 22.70
N LEU A 18 11.40 -18.74 21.44
CA LEU A 18 10.29 -17.88 21.03
C LEU A 18 9.64 -18.45 19.77
N VAL A 19 8.31 -18.47 19.73
CA VAL A 19 7.52 -18.80 18.54
C VAL A 19 6.66 -17.59 18.20
N ASN A 20 6.73 -17.14 16.95
CA ASN A 20 5.90 -16.04 16.44
C ASN A 20 5.01 -16.54 15.31
N TYR A 21 3.80 -16.00 15.27
CA TYR A 21 2.86 -16.19 14.17
C TYR A 21 2.66 -14.85 13.46
N TRP A 22 2.71 -14.89 12.13
CA TRP A 22 2.51 -13.74 11.27
C TRP A 22 1.53 -14.13 10.18
N TRP A 23 0.63 -13.21 9.86
CA TRP A 23 -0.33 -13.38 8.78
C TRP A 23 -0.58 -12.01 8.14
N ASN A 24 -1.07 -12.04 6.90
CA ASN A 24 -1.47 -10.83 6.19
C ASN A 24 -2.92 -10.49 6.56
N PRO A 25 -3.24 -9.24 6.94
CA PRO A 25 -4.63 -8.84 7.17
C PRO A 25 -5.47 -8.83 5.88
N VAL A 26 -4.84 -8.74 4.70
CA VAL A 26 -5.54 -8.74 3.42
C VAL A 26 -5.52 -10.15 2.83
N ASP A 27 -6.67 -10.84 2.92
CA ASP A 27 -6.89 -12.18 2.38
C ASP A 27 -7.61 -12.13 1.02
N ILE A 28 -6.93 -11.55 0.03
CA ILE A 28 -7.42 -11.48 -1.36
C ILE A 28 -6.39 -12.13 -2.28
N PRO A 29 -6.78 -13.14 -3.09
CA PRO A 29 -5.89 -13.76 -4.06
C PRO A 29 -5.14 -12.75 -4.93
N GLY A 30 -3.81 -12.91 -5.02
CA GLY A 30 -2.95 -12.02 -5.80
C GLY A 30 -2.46 -10.78 -5.05
N TYR A 31 -2.98 -10.47 -3.85
CA TYR A 31 -2.41 -9.46 -2.97
C TYR A 31 -1.20 -10.02 -2.21
N HIS A 32 -0.15 -9.22 -2.07
CA HIS A 32 0.98 -9.55 -1.19
C HIS A 32 1.62 -8.28 -0.61
N THR A 33 2.24 -8.41 0.56
CA THR A 33 2.85 -7.29 1.31
C THR A 33 3.97 -6.56 0.56
N GLY A 34 4.60 -7.22 -0.43
CA GLY A 34 5.59 -6.60 -1.32
C GLY A 34 5.09 -5.40 -2.14
N HIS A 35 3.77 -5.27 -2.36
CA HIS A 35 3.19 -4.15 -3.11
C HIS A 35 3.48 -2.79 -2.48
N ALA A 36 3.42 -2.69 -1.15
CA ALA A 36 3.68 -1.43 -0.44
C ALA A 36 5.13 -0.94 -0.64
N ARG A 37 6.10 -1.85 -0.65
CA ARG A 37 7.51 -1.50 -0.91
C ARG A 37 7.74 -1.09 -2.36
N ALA A 38 7.10 -1.78 -3.31
CA ALA A 38 7.16 -1.40 -4.73
C ALA A 38 6.57 0.01 -4.96
N ALA A 39 5.41 0.30 -4.35
CA ALA A 39 4.79 1.62 -4.40
C ALA A 39 5.69 2.71 -3.81
N LEU A 40 6.34 2.46 -2.67
CA LEU A 40 7.28 3.41 -2.06
C LEU A 40 8.43 3.76 -3.01
N TYR A 41 9.07 2.75 -3.62
CA TYR A 41 10.16 3.01 -4.56
C TYR A 41 9.71 3.79 -5.79
N HIS A 42 8.53 3.49 -6.33
CA HIS A 42 7.99 4.25 -7.45
C HIS A 42 7.65 5.70 -7.08
N CYS A 43 7.08 5.93 -5.88
CA CYS A 43 6.82 7.29 -5.38
C CYS A 43 8.11 8.09 -5.18
N LEU A 44 9.18 7.44 -4.69
CA LEU A 44 10.48 8.08 -4.58
C LEU A 44 11.03 8.47 -5.95
N LEU A 45 10.94 7.58 -6.94
CA LEU A 45 11.35 7.86 -8.32
C LEU A 45 10.54 9.01 -8.92
N ALA A 46 9.21 8.98 -8.80
CA ALA A 46 8.31 9.91 -9.47
C ALA A 46 8.30 11.31 -8.83
N PHE A 47 8.35 11.40 -7.50
CA PHE A 47 7.98 12.64 -6.80
C PHE A 47 9.11 13.26 -5.97
N ARG A 48 10.12 12.50 -5.54
CA ARG A 48 11.08 12.97 -4.52
C ARG A 48 11.86 14.22 -4.96
N ALA A 49 12.21 14.29 -6.25
CA ALA A 49 13.04 15.34 -6.84
C ALA A 49 12.24 16.54 -7.39
N LEU A 50 10.90 16.49 -7.37
CA LEU A 50 10.08 17.60 -7.88
C LEU A 50 10.19 18.86 -6.99
N PRO A 51 9.94 20.06 -7.55
CA PRO A 51 9.76 21.28 -6.77
C PRO A 51 8.71 21.13 -5.67
N SER A 52 8.82 21.93 -4.60
CA SER A 52 7.93 21.83 -3.42
C SER A 52 6.44 21.87 -3.79
N ALA A 53 6.03 22.86 -4.59
CA ALA A 53 4.63 23.05 -4.97
C ALA A 53 4.05 21.84 -5.74
N GLU A 54 4.85 21.20 -6.61
CA GLU A 54 4.42 20.01 -7.34
C GLU A 54 4.31 18.80 -6.40
N ARG A 55 5.26 18.62 -5.48
CA ARG A 55 5.19 17.54 -4.48
C ARG A 55 3.97 17.67 -3.58
N ASP A 56 3.61 18.90 -3.19
CA ASP A 56 2.45 19.15 -2.34
C ASP A 56 1.15 18.83 -3.10
N SER A 57 1.10 19.16 -4.38
CA SER A 57 -0.04 18.79 -5.26
C SER A 57 -0.18 17.27 -5.39
N TRP A 58 0.91 16.54 -5.62
CA TRP A 58 0.90 15.07 -5.68
C TRP A 58 0.58 14.42 -4.34
N ARG A 59 1.03 15.00 -3.22
CA ARG A 59 0.67 14.53 -1.88
C ARG A 59 -0.84 14.60 -1.67
N ASN A 60 -1.48 15.70 -2.04
CA ASN A 60 -2.94 15.85 -1.90
C ASN A 60 -3.70 14.81 -2.73
N LEU A 61 -3.23 14.52 -3.95
CA LEU A 61 -3.84 13.47 -4.79
C LEU A 61 -3.68 12.07 -4.18
N LEU A 62 -2.49 11.73 -3.67
CA LEU A 62 -2.27 10.45 -3.01
C LEU A 62 -3.08 10.34 -1.71
N ASP A 63 -3.15 11.41 -0.93
CA ASP A 63 -3.98 11.46 0.27
C ASP A 63 -5.44 11.20 -0.07
N HIS A 64 -5.98 11.85 -1.10
CA HIS A 64 -7.37 11.67 -1.52
C HIS A 64 -7.67 10.26 -2.08
N TYR A 65 -6.85 9.72 -2.98
CA TYR A 65 -7.18 8.47 -3.70
C TYR A 65 -6.61 7.19 -3.08
N VAL A 66 -5.55 7.28 -2.27
CA VAL A 66 -4.87 6.09 -1.69
C VAL A 66 -5.15 5.96 -0.19
N PHE A 67 -5.23 7.07 0.53
CA PHE A 67 -5.36 7.08 1.99
C PHE A 67 -6.71 7.63 2.49
N GLY A 68 -7.49 8.24 1.60
CA GLY A 68 -8.82 8.74 1.87
C GLY A 68 -9.82 7.62 2.17
N ASP A 69 -10.94 7.99 2.75
CA ASP A 69 -12.04 7.09 3.06
C ASP A 69 -12.98 6.90 1.85
N GLU A 70 -14.08 6.16 2.06
CA GLU A 70 -15.08 5.94 1.03
C GLU A 70 -15.76 7.24 0.54
N GLU A 71 -15.69 8.34 1.29
CA GLU A 71 -16.27 9.63 0.89
C GLU A 71 -15.56 10.20 -0.34
N ALA A 72 -14.26 9.94 -0.49
CA ALA A 72 -13.46 10.41 -1.63
C ALA A 72 -14.06 10.00 -2.98
N ILE A 73 -14.72 8.84 -3.04
CA ILE A 73 -15.30 8.28 -4.27
C ILE A 73 -16.82 8.13 -4.20
N ALA A 74 -17.47 8.63 -3.14
CA ALA A 74 -18.91 8.48 -2.92
C ALA A 74 -19.75 9.11 -4.04
N HIS A 75 -19.24 10.19 -4.65
CA HIS A 75 -19.87 10.86 -5.79
C HIS A 75 -19.84 10.04 -7.09
N ILE A 76 -19.02 8.99 -7.16
CA ILE A 76 -18.91 8.10 -8.32
C ILE A 76 -19.89 6.93 -8.14
N PRO A 77 -20.81 6.70 -9.11
CA PRO A 77 -21.70 5.54 -9.08
C PRO A 77 -20.92 4.24 -8.95
N GLU A 78 -21.38 3.31 -8.11
CA GLU A 78 -20.66 2.08 -7.75
C GLU A 78 -20.16 1.30 -8.99
N HIS A 79 -21.03 1.10 -9.98
CA HIS A 79 -20.71 0.42 -11.24
C HIS A 79 -19.67 1.13 -12.13
N ARG A 80 -19.24 2.35 -11.77
CA ARG A 80 -18.22 3.15 -12.48
C ARG A 80 -16.95 3.39 -11.68
N ARG A 81 -16.83 2.85 -10.46
CA ARG A 81 -15.64 3.07 -9.60
C ARG A 81 -14.39 2.38 -10.13
N GLY A 82 -14.52 1.27 -10.85
CA GLY A 82 -13.38 0.54 -11.41
C GLY A 82 -12.37 0.15 -10.32
N VAL A 83 -11.09 0.46 -10.54
CA VAL A 83 -9.99 0.18 -9.58
C VAL A 83 -10.07 0.98 -8.28
N LEU A 84 -10.93 2.00 -8.20
CA LEU A 84 -11.20 2.74 -6.97
C LEU A 84 -12.23 2.03 -6.07
N GLY A 85 -12.92 1.02 -6.59
CA GLY A 85 -13.85 0.20 -5.80
C GLY A 85 -13.14 -0.75 -4.83
N PRO A 86 -13.90 -1.61 -4.12
CA PRO A 86 -13.31 -2.64 -3.28
C PRO A 86 -12.28 -3.48 -4.02
N LEU A 87 -11.18 -3.82 -3.35
CA LEU A 87 -10.14 -4.63 -3.94
C LEU A 87 -10.65 -6.07 -4.17
N THR A 88 -10.66 -6.50 -5.42
CA THR A 88 -10.95 -7.87 -5.86
C THR A 88 -9.75 -8.47 -6.62
N PRO A 89 -9.68 -9.80 -6.79
CA PRO A 89 -8.64 -10.43 -7.63
C PRO A 89 -8.53 -9.81 -9.04
N GLU A 90 -9.67 -9.45 -9.65
CA GLU A 90 -9.72 -8.82 -10.96
C GLU A 90 -9.12 -7.42 -10.94
N THR A 91 -9.51 -6.58 -9.97
CA THR A 91 -8.96 -5.22 -9.84
C THR A 91 -7.46 -5.23 -9.49
N ILE A 92 -6.98 -6.22 -8.73
CA ILE A 92 -5.55 -6.42 -8.45
C ILE A 92 -4.78 -6.65 -9.75
N GLU A 93 -5.28 -7.52 -10.62
CA GLU A 93 -4.61 -7.78 -11.90
C GLU A 93 -4.67 -6.56 -12.83
N GLN A 94 -5.76 -5.80 -12.83
CA GLN A 94 -5.84 -4.52 -13.56
C GLN A 94 -4.79 -3.52 -13.06
N LEU A 95 -4.67 -3.33 -11.75
CA LEU A 95 -3.67 -2.44 -11.14
C LEU A 95 -2.24 -2.89 -11.46
N LYS A 96 -1.94 -4.20 -11.40
CA LYS A 96 -0.63 -4.74 -11.76
C LYS A 96 -0.31 -4.53 -13.24
N GLN A 97 -1.27 -4.73 -14.13
CA GLN A 97 -1.09 -4.51 -15.56
C GLN A 97 -0.79 -3.04 -15.85
N GLY A 98 -1.57 -2.12 -15.25
CA GLY A 98 -1.33 -0.68 -15.36
C GLY A 98 0.06 -0.30 -14.84
N ALA A 99 0.44 -0.79 -13.66
CA ALA A 99 1.77 -0.53 -13.09
C ALA A 99 2.90 -1.02 -14.01
N ARG A 100 2.80 -2.23 -14.56
CA ARG A 100 3.80 -2.81 -15.48
C ARG A 100 3.96 -2.03 -16.80
N GLN A 101 2.96 -1.29 -17.24
CA GLN A 101 3.05 -0.48 -18.46
C GLN A 101 3.83 0.83 -18.24
N HIS A 102 3.99 1.24 -16.98
CA HIS A 102 4.57 2.53 -16.60
C HIS A 102 5.79 2.40 -15.67
N LEU A 103 6.27 1.17 -15.47
CA LEU A 103 7.46 0.78 -14.70
C LEU A 103 8.45 0.07 -15.61
#